data_AF-A0AAX2KAE0-F1
#
_entry.id   AF-A0AAX2KAE0-F1
#
_cell.length_a   1.000
_cell.length_b   1.000
_cell.length_c   1.000
_cell.angle_alpha   90.00
_cell.angle_beta   90.00
_cell.angle_gamma   90.00
#
_symmetry.space_group_name_H-M   'P 1'
#
loop_
_entity.id
_entity.type
_entity.pdbx_description
1 polymer ?
#
loop_
_entity_poly.entity_id
_entity_poly.type
_entity_poly.pdbx_seq_one_letter_code
_entity_poly.pdbx_strand_id
1 'polypeptide(L)' 'MRWHLVVTGLRTRIWSPRLQRKAELNPQRAESFYGGGAEGYTDYPTL' A
#
# COMPACT_ATOMS: atom_id res chain seq x y z
N MET A 1 0.60 37.20 -19.08
CA MET A 1 -0.24 36.04 -18.72
C MET A 1 0.68 34.90 -18.26
N ARG A 2 0.82 34.69 -16.96
CA ARG A 2 1.70 33.66 -16.37
C ARG A 2 0.84 32.77 -15.49
N TRP A 3 0.48 31.60 -16.00
CA TRP A 3 -0.12 30.55 -15.18
C TRP A 3 1.05 29.78 -14.55
N HIS A 4 1.25 29.94 -13.24
CA HIS A 4 2.05 29.03 -12.44
C HIS A 4 1.08 28.33 -11.50
N LEU A 5 0.59 27.17 -11.92
CA LEU A 5 -0.10 26.26 -11.01
C LEU A 5 0.99 25.58 -10.17
N VAL A 6 1.13 26.01 -8.93
CA VAL A 6 1.83 25.26 -7.89
C VAL A 6 0.97 24.04 -7.57
N VAL A 7 1.22 22.91 -8.24
CA VAL A 7 0.64 21.61 -7.86
C VAL A 7 1.69 20.83 -7.08
N THR A 8 2.02 21.31 -5.88
CA THR A 8 2.78 20.53 -4.90
C THR A 8 1.93 20.44 -3.65
N GLY A 9 0.97 19.51 -3.64
CA GLY A 9 0.02 19.42 -2.54
C GLY A 9 -0.76 18.12 -2.35
N LEU A 10 -0.51 17.06 -3.13
CA LEU A 10 -1.13 15.75 -2.90
C LEU A 10 -0.10 14.64 -3.08
N ARG A 11 0.87 14.54 -2.16
CA ARG A 11 1.60 13.28 -1.96
C ARG A 11 0.60 12.30 -1.38
N THR A 12 0.03 11.50 -2.27
CA THR A 12 -1.00 10.50 -2.00
C THR A 12 -0.62 9.63 -0.80
N ARG A 13 -1.43 9.68 0.26
CA ARG A 13 -1.29 8.89 1.51
C ARG A 13 -1.70 7.43 1.30
N ILE A 14 -1.23 6.82 0.20
CA ILE A 14 -1.50 5.42 -0.16
C ILE A 14 -0.26 4.71 -0.74
N TRP A 15 0.92 5.36 -0.73
CA TRP A 15 2.15 4.76 -1.25
C TRP A 15 2.77 3.78 -0.25
N SER A 16 2.72 2.49 -0.55
CA SER A 16 3.43 1.44 0.19
C SER A 16 4.95 1.52 -0.05
N PRO A 17 5.81 1.33 0.98
CA PRO A 17 7.25 1.22 0.81
C PRO A 17 7.68 0.15 -0.22
N ARG A 18 6.89 -0.92 -0.39
CA ARG A 18 7.12 -1.95 -1.41
C ARG A 18 7.06 -1.36 -2.81
N LEU A 19 6.06 -0.52 -3.08
CA LEU A 19 5.86 0.11 -4.38
C LEU A 19 6.96 1.12 -4.71
N GLN A 20 7.48 1.85 -3.72
CA GLN A 20 8.61 2.76 -3.92
C GLN A 20 9.89 2.01 -4.30
N ARG A 21 10.13 0.88 -3.65
CA ARG A 21 11.37 0.08 -3.82
C ARG A 21 11.26 -0.97 -4.91
N LYS A 22 10.11 -1.10 -5.58
CA LYS A 22 9.78 -2.22 -6.49
C LYS A 22 10.08 -3.59 -5.83
N ALA A 23 9.84 -3.69 -4.53
CA ALA A 23 10.03 -4.92 -3.77
C ALA A 23 8.90 -5.90 -4.06
N GLU A 24 9.17 -7.19 -3.85
CA GLU A 24 8.16 -8.23 -3.97
C GLU A 24 6.98 -8.00 -3.00
N LEU A 25 5.79 -8.34 -3.45
CA LEU A 25 4.58 -8.28 -2.64
C LEU A 25 4.47 -9.54 -1.78
N ASN A 26 3.82 -9.42 -0.62
CA ASN A 26 3.54 -10.60 0.19
C ASN A 26 2.67 -11.59 -0.62
N PRO A 27 2.93 -12.91 -0.53
CA PRO A 27 2.08 -13.91 -1.16
C PRO A 27 0.66 -13.85 -0.58
N GLN A 28 -0.35 -14.09 -1.41
CA GLN A 28 -1.74 -14.12 -0.97
C GLN A 28 -2.03 -15.42 -0.22
N ARG A 29 -2.84 -15.34 0.84
CA ARG A 29 -3.40 -16.50 1.57
C ARG A 29 -4.92 -16.51 1.36
N ALA A 30 -5.39 -17.11 0.27
CA ALA A 30 -6.81 -17.03 -0.13
C ALA A 30 -7.73 -17.79 0.85
N GLU A 31 -7.18 -18.81 1.50
CA GLU A 31 -7.86 -19.67 2.48
C GLU A 31 -8.34 -18.87 3.71
N SER A 32 -7.68 -17.76 4.03
CA SER A 32 -8.00 -16.89 5.17
C SER A 32 -8.75 -15.62 4.79
N PHE A 33 -9.18 -15.47 3.53
CA PHE A 33 -9.96 -14.30 3.11
C PHE A 33 -11.30 -14.20 3.86
N TYR A 34 -11.92 -15.35 4.15
CA TYR A 34 -13.22 -15.44 4.78
C TYR A 34 -13.20 -16.46 5.91
N GLY A 35 -12.69 -16.04 7.06
CA GLY A 35 -12.63 -16.82 8.28
C GLY A 35 -12.09 -15.90 9.34
N GLY A 36 -12.97 -15.40 10.22
CA GLY A 36 -12.61 -14.35 11.17
C GLY A 36 -11.39 -14.73 12.02
N GLY A 37 -10.53 -13.75 12.29
CA GLY A 37 -9.30 -13.96 13.06
C GLY A 37 -8.21 -12.94 12.70
N ALA A 38 -7.02 -13.11 13.29
CA ALA A 38 -5.85 -12.27 13.00
C ALA A 38 -5.02 -12.80 11.83
N GLU A 39 -5.00 -14.13 11.65
CA GLU A 39 -4.27 -14.81 10.59
C GLU A 39 -4.84 -14.45 9.21
N GLY A 40 -3.99 -13.99 8.30
CA GLY A 40 -4.38 -13.52 6.98
C GLY A 40 -5.10 -12.17 6.95
N TYR A 41 -5.24 -11.48 8.09
CA TYR A 41 -5.90 -10.17 8.18
C TYR A 41 -4.93 -9.08 8.64
N THR A 42 -4.33 -9.24 9.83
CA THR A 42 -3.44 -8.24 10.44
C THR A 42 -1.98 -8.68 10.52
N ASP A 43 -1.67 -9.93 10.22
CA ASP A 43 -0.36 -10.57 10.46
C ASP A 43 0.56 -10.58 9.22
N TYR A 44 0.19 -9.92 8.12
CA TYR A 44 1.09 -9.81 6.98
C TYR A 44 2.34 -8.98 7.34
N PRO A 45 3.56 -9.46 7.03
CA PRO A 45 4.78 -8.76 7.39
C PRO A 45 4.91 -7.43 6.63
N THR A 46 5.35 -6.39 7.34
CA THR A 46 5.75 -5.11 6.72
C THR A 46 7.14 -5.23 6.09
N LEU A 47 7.49 -4.29 5.20
CA LEU A 47 8.90 -4.11 4.81
C LEU A 47 9.71 -3.45 5.91
#